data_AF-A0AAN9TMS8-F1
#
_entry.id   AF-A0AAN9TMS8-F1
#
_cell.length_a   1.000
_cell.length_b   1.000
_cell.length_c   1.000
_cell.angle_alpha   90.00
_cell.angle_beta   90.00
_cell.angle_gamma   90.00
#
_symmetry.space_group_name_H-M   'P 1'
#
loop_
_entity.id
_entity.type
_entity.pdbx_description
1 polymer ?
#
loop_
_entity_poly.entity_id
_entity_poly.type
_entity_poly.pdbx_seq_one_letter_code
_entity_poly.pdbx_strand_id
1 'polypeptide(L)'
;MGDGLIASSDGRVVSTGSNLILSIYAIHNNPQYYPDPQVWNPYNFDEDKVAQRPNHAFIPFATGLRQCIGNKFAMISMKVFISKILQNFKLTTDQTEFQFDYYLIVRCRNGYHIKFEERSKEKRSDT
;
A
#
# COMPACT_ATOMS: atom_id res chain seq x y z
N MET A 1 -20.71 -27.85 -21.26
CA MET A 1 -19.69 -27.13 -20.47
C MET A 1 -18.68 -26.62 -21.46
N GLY A 2 -18.93 -25.41 -21.99
CA GLY A 2 -18.23 -24.91 -23.17
C GLY A 2 -16.83 -24.42 -22.85
N ASP A 3 -15.92 -24.63 -23.81
CA ASP A 3 -14.53 -24.21 -23.80
C ASP A 3 -14.43 -22.67 -23.71
N GLY A 4 -14.52 -22.16 -22.49
CA GLY A 4 -14.45 -20.73 -22.19
C GLY A 4 -13.00 -20.26 -22.22
N LEU A 5 -12.48 -20.00 -23.41
CA LEU A 5 -11.18 -19.37 -23.61
C LEU A 5 -11.29 -17.90 -23.18
N ILE A 6 -10.47 -17.48 -22.21
CA ILE A 6 -10.36 -16.06 -21.82
C ILE A 6 -9.18 -15.49 -22.59
N ALA A 7 -9.44 -14.52 -23.47
CA ALA A 7 -8.40 -13.79 -24.18
C ALA A 7 -7.85 -12.65 -23.32
N SER A 8 -6.52 -12.59 -23.20
CA SER A 8 -5.77 -11.45 -22.67
C SER A 8 -5.82 -10.26 -23.64
N SER A 9 -5.57 -9.05 -23.14
CA SER A 9 -5.55 -7.82 -23.94
C SER A 9 -4.52 -7.84 -25.08
N ASP A 10 -3.52 -8.71 -25.00
CA ASP A 10 -2.49 -8.94 -26.02
C ASP A 10 -2.77 -10.16 -26.90
N GLY A 11 -3.99 -10.69 -26.86
CA GLY A 11 -4.44 -11.80 -27.72
C GLY A 11 -4.01 -13.19 -27.26
N ARG A 12 -3.33 -13.33 -26.11
CA ARG A 12 -3.03 -14.64 -25.54
C ARG A 12 -4.28 -15.31 -25.00
N VAL A 13 -4.36 -16.63 -25.12
CA VAL A 13 -5.49 -17.41 -24.64
C VAL A 13 -5.14 -18.10 -23.33
N VAL A 14 -5.98 -17.91 -22.31
CA VAL A 14 -5.88 -18.59 -21.03
C VAL A 14 -6.91 -19.72 -21.00
N SER A 15 -6.45 -20.95 -20.77
CA SER A 15 -7.32 -22.11 -20.67
C SER A 15 -8.18 -22.06 -19.41
N THR A 16 -9.41 -22.54 -19.53
CA THR A 16 -10.31 -22.70 -18.38
C THR A 16 -9.64 -23.53 -17.28
N GLY A 17 -9.78 -23.12 -16.02
CA GLY A 17 -9.16 -23.78 -14.88
C GLY A 17 -7.74 -23.29 -14.55
N SER A 18 -7.17 -22.40 -15.35
CA SER A 18 -5.89 -21.75 -15.03
C SER A 18 -5.98 -20.85 -13.80
N ASN A 19 -4.91 -20.83 -13.01
CA ASN A 19 -4.72 -19.87 -11.93
C ASN A 19 -3.96 -18.64 -12.44
N LEU A 20 -4.51 -17.46 -12.20
CA LEU A 20 -3.87 -16.18 -12.49
C LEU A 20 -3.37 -15.55 -11.19
N ILE A 21 -2.08 -15.25 -11.13
CA ILE A 21 -1.44 -14.61 -9.98
C ILE A 21 -1.00 -13.21 -10.40
N LEU A 22 -1.45 -12.20 -9.66
CA LEU A 22 -1.06 -10.81 -9.84
C LEU A 22 -0.05 -10.43 -8.76
N SER A 23 1.15 -9.99 -9.17
CA SER A 23 2.12 -9.43 -8.24
C SER A 23 1.75 -7.99 -7.90
N ILE A 24 0.98 -7.81 -6.82
CA ILE A 24 0.62 -6.47 -6.30
C ILE A 24 1.89 -5.67 -5.96
N TYR A 25 2.90 -6.34 -5.40
CA TYR A 25 4.19 -5.71 -5.10
C TYR A 25 4.84 -5.13 -6.36
N ALA A 26 4.89 -5.89 -7.47
CA ALA A 26 5.47 -5.40 -8.72
C ALA A 26 4.66 -4.25 -9.33
N ILE A 27 3.33 -4.30 -9.24
CA ILE A 27 2.46 -3.21 -9.73
C ILE A 27 2.74 -1.92 -8.94
N HIS A 28 2.80 -1.99 -7.61
CA HIS A 28 3.01 -0.82 -6.74
C HIS A 28 4.45 -0.31 -6.75
N ASN A 29 5.40 -1.07 -7.28
CA ASN A 29 6.80 -0.68 -7.45
C ASN A 29 7.18 -0.48 -8.93
N ASN A 30 6.22 -0.39 -9.84
CA ASN A 30 6.51 -0.19 -11.26
C ASN A 30 6.95 1.27 -11.51
N PRO A 31 8.20 1.51 -11.97
CA PRO A 31 8.72 2.85 -12.21
C PRO A 31 7.95 3.63 -13.30
N GLN A 32 7.19 2.95 -14.15
CA GLN A 32 6.30 3.58 -15.12
C GLN A 32 5.15 4.36 -14.44
N TYR A 33 4.73 3.96 -13.24
CA TYR A 33 3.59 4.55 -12.51
C TYR A 33 4.00 5.27 -11.23
N TYR A 34 5.19 4.95 -10.72
CA TYR A 34 5.75 5.46 -9.48
C TYR A 34 7.22 5.82 -9.72
N PRO A 35 7.54 7.08 -10.05
CA PRO A 35 8.92 7.53 -10.17
C PRO A 35 9.67 7.27 -8.86
N ASP A 36 10.88 6.73 -8.98
CA ASP A 36 11.74 6.31 -7.87
C ASP A 36 10.99 5.49 -6.81
N PRO A 37 10.45 4.30 -7.17
CA PRO A 37 9.51 3.57 -6.31
C PRO A 37 10.13 3.08 -4.99
N GLN A 38 11.46 3.06 -4.90
CA GLN A 38 12.20 2.72 -3.68
C GLN A 38 12.36 3.91 -2.71
N VAL A 39 12.02 5.13 -3.14
CA VAL A 39 12.06 6.33 -2.32
C VAL A 39 10.66 6.58 -1.75
N TRP A 40 10.58 6.76 -0.43
CA TRP A 40 9.33 7.17 0.20
C TRP A 40 8.99 8.61 -0.24
N ASN A 41 7.97 8.73 -1.10
CA ASN A 41 7.47 10.00 -1.60
C ASN A 41 5.94 10.07 -1.48
N PRO A 42 5.39 10.75 -0.45
CA PRO A 42 3.94 10.86 -0.28
C PRO A 42 3.27 11.64 -1.41
N TYR A 43 3.99 12.56 -2.06
CA TYR A 43 3.49 13.37 -3.18
C TYR A 43 3.23 12.56 -4.45
N ASN A 44 3.59 11.27 -4.50
CA ASN A 44 3.14 10.37 -5.57
C ASN A 44 1.63 10.14 -5.56
N PHE A 45 0.93 10.56 -4.50
CA PHE A 45 -0.51 10.42 -4.35
C PHE A 45 -1.26 11.76 -4.39
N ASP A 46 -0.62 12.83 -4.88
CA ASP A 46 -1.29 14.09 -5.19
C ASP A 46 -2.33 13.88 -6.31
N GLU A 47 -3.37 14.72 -6.30
CA GLU A 47 -4.57 14.53 -7.13
C GLU A 47 -4.25 14.47 -8.63
N ASP A 48 -3.34 15.32 -9.10
CA ASP A 48 -2.90 15.40 -10.50
C ASP A 48 -2.17 14.14 -10.96
N LYS A 49 -1.29 13.58 -10.12
CA LYS A 49 -0.56 12.34 -10.44
C LYS A 49 -1.45 11.13 -10.37
N VAL A 50 -2.38 11.08 -9.42
CA VAL A 50 -3.37 10.00 -9.33
C VAL A 50 -4.30 10.03 -10.55
N ALA A 51 -4.74 11.21 -10.99
CA ALA A 51 -5.57 11.35 -12.18
C ALA A 51 -4.90 10.86 -13.47
N GLN A 52 -3.57 11.00 -13.57
CA GLN A 52 -2.78 10.52 -14.71
C GLN A 52 -2.43 9.02 -14.63
N ARG A 53 -2.57 8.39 -13.46
CA ARG A 53 -2.19 7.00 -13.24
C ARG A 53 -3.26 6.05 -13.81
N PRO A 54 -2.87 4.93 -14.47
CA PRO A 54 -3.84 3.94 -14.93
C PRO A 54 -4.72 3.40 -13.81
N ASN A 55 -5.98 3.16 -14.16
CA ASN A 55 -6.91 2.46 -13.28
C ASN A 55 -6.29 1.12 -12.83
N HIS A 56 -6.41 0.81 -11.54
CA HIS A 56 -5.87 -0.39 -10.90
C HIS A 56 -4.34 -0.48 -10.76
N ALA A 57 -3.57 0.56 -11.10
CA ALA A 57 -2.14 0.62 -10.76
C ALA A 57 -1.90 0.80 -9.24
N PHE A 58 -2.93 1.20 -8.48
CA PHE A 58 -2.93 1.20 -7.02
C PHE A 58 -4.11 0.39 -6.47
N ILE A 59 -3.82 -0.78 -5.90
CA ILE A 59 -4.81 -1.77 -5.42
C ILE A 59 -4.41 -2.40 -4.07
N PRO A 60 -4.13 -1.60 -3.03
CA PRO A 60 -3.69 -2.11 -1.72
C PRO A 60 -4.72 -3.00 -1.02
N PHE A 61 -5.99 -2.90 -1.41
CA PHE A 61 -7.11 -3.68 -0.88
C PHE A 61 -7.79 -4.53 -1.96
N ALA A 62 -7.03 -4.90 -3.00
CA ALA A 62 -7.54 -5.47 -4.25
C ALA A 62 -8.60 -4.55 -4.92
N THR A 63 -9.36 -5.08 -5.87
CA THR A 63 -10.38 -4.34 -6.62
C THR A 63 -11.51 -5.27 -7.08
N GLY A 64 -12.60 -4.70 -7.60
CA GLY A 64 -13.75 -5.46 -8.12
C GLY A 64 -14.62 -6.12 -7.04
N LEU A 65 -15.31 -7.20 -7.41
CA LEU A 65 -16.29 -7.91 -6.56
C LEU A 65 -15.67 -8.57 -5.32
N ARG A 66 -14.36 -8.84 -5.35
CA ARG A 66 -13.61 -9.45 -4.25
C ARG A 66 -12.66 -8.46 -3.58
N GLN A 67 -12.91 -7.16 -3.72
CA GLN A 67 -12.18 -6.14 -2.95
C GLN A 67 -12.36 -6.37 -1.44
N CYS A 68 -11.37 -5.99 -0.65
CA CYS A 68 -11.43 -6.16 0.80
C CYS A 68 -12.59 -5.34 1.38
N ILE A 69 -13.53 -6.03 2.04
CA ILE A 69 -14.66 -5.39 2.74
C ILE A 69 -14.18 -4.45 3.86
N GLY A 70 -13.01 -4.70 4.42
CA GLY A 70 -12.37 -3.90 5.46
C GLY A 70 -11.66 -2.64 4.97
N ASN A 71 -11.61 -2.36 3.66
CA ASN A 71 -10.84 -1.22 3.10
C ASN A 71 -11.17 0.11 3.82
N LYS A 72 -12.46 0.47 3.90
CA LYS A 72 -12.89 1.71 4.54
C LYS A 72 -12.51 1.76 6.02
N PHE A 73 -12.74 0.66 6.74
CA PHE A 73 -12.38 0.57 8.16
C PHE A 73 -10.87 0.70 8.37
N ALA A 74 -10.07 0.00 7.57
CA ALA A 74 -8.62 0.01 7.66
C ALA A 74 -8.06 1.42 7.43
N MET A 75 -8.53 2.12 6.38
CA MET A 75 -8.07 3.48 6.08
C MET A 75 -8.41 4.49 7.17
N ILE A 76 -9.62 4.42 7.73
CA ILE A 76 -10.03 5.29 8.84
C ILE A 76 -9.19 4.99 10.09
N SER A 77 -9.10 3.73 10.47
CA SER A 77 -8.33 3.29 11.64
C SER A 77 -6.87 3.69 11.56
N MET A 78 -6.22 3.51 10.40
CA MET A 78 -4.83 3.93 10.18
C MET A 78 -4.65 5.44 10.33
N LYS A 79 -5.54 6.24 9.72
CA LYS A 79 -5.48 7.71 9.83
C LYS A 79 -5.61 8.17 11.29
N VAL A 80 -6.58 7.61 12.02
CA VAL A 80 -6.79 7.95 13.44
C VAL A 80 -5.57 7.54 14.27
N PHE A 81 -5.07 6.33 14.08
CA PHE A 81 -3.93 5.81 14.82
C PHE A 81 -2.66 6.63 14.59
N ILE A 82 -2.30 6.86 13.32
CA ILE A 82 -1.12 7.67 12.94
C ILE A 82 -1.28 9.11 13.46
N SER A 83 -2.44 9.73 13.28
CA SER A 83 -2.70 11.08 13.77
C SER A 83 -2.53 11.17 15.30
N LYS A 84 -3.05 10.19 16.04
CA LYS A 84 -2.92 10.18 17.51
C LYS A 84 -1.47 9.97 17.94
N ILE A 85 -0.72 9.09 17.28
CA ILE A 85 0.71 8.92 17.57
C ILE A 85 1.46 10.21 17.30
N LEU A 86 1.34 10.79 16.12
CA LEU A 86 2.10 11.99 15.72
C LEU A 86 1.77 13.24 16.57
N GLN A 87 0.55 13.32 17.11
CA GLN A 87 0.16 14.39 18.04
C GLN A 87 0.84 14.28 19.41
N ASN A 88 1.12 13.06 19.88
CA ASN A 88 1.57 12.83 21.26
C ASN A 88 3.05 12.42 21.33
N PHE A 89 3.61 11.91 20.24
CA PHE A 89 4.96 11.35 20.22
C PHE A 89 5.75 11.83 19.01
N LYS A 90 7.04 12.06 19.23
CA LYS A 90 8.07 12.08 18.20
C LYS A 90 8.61 10.65 18.04
N LEU A 91 8.65 10.18 16.81
CA LEU A 91 9.15 8.85 16.45
C LEU A 91 10.57 8.99 15.91
N THR A 92 11.49 8.15 16.38
CA THR A 92 12.84 8.02 15.81
C THR A 92 13.20 6.55 15.63
N THR A 93 14.08 6.26 14.68
CA THR A 93 14.57 4.92 14.41
C THR A 93 16.02 5.00 13.91
N ASP A 94 16.82 4.04 14.30
CA ASP A 94 18.16 3.76 13.79
C ASP A 94 18.16 2.59 12.79
N GLN A 95 17.01 1.95 12.56
CA GLN A 95 16.87 0.84 11.63
C GLN A 95 16.91 1.34 10.18
N THR A 96 17.95 0.94 9.47
CA THR A 96 18.15 1.24 8.04
C THR A 96 17.90 0.04 7.14
N GLU A 97 17.94 -1.17 7.69
CA GLU A 97 17.76 -2.42 6.95
C GLU A 97 16.44 -3.11 7.30
N PHE A 98 15.75 -3.57 6.24
CA PHE A 98 14.50 -4.31 6.35
C PHE A 98 14.61 -5.62 5.57
N GLN A 99 14.33 -6.73 6.25
CA GLN A 99 14.22 -8.04 5.62
C GLN A 99 12.77 -8.49 5.71
N PHE A 100 12.17 -8.83 4.57
CA PHE A 100 10.77 -9.20 4.50
C PHE A 100 10.56 -10.69 4.26
N ASP A 101 9.68 -11.28 5.04
CA ASP A 101 9.16 -12.63 4.83
C ASP A 101 7.84 -12.56 4.04
N TYR A 102 7.80 -13.20 2.88
CA TYR A 102 6.66 -13.21 1.95
C TYR A 102 5.82 -14.49 2.10
N TYR A 103 5.27 -14.70 3.30
CA TYR A 103 4.27 -15.75 3.55
C TYR A 103 2.87 -15.26 3.14
N LEU A 104 1.80 -15.67 3.84
CA LEU A 104 0.44 -15.19 3.58
C LEU A 104 0.30 -13.66 3.77
N ILE A 105 1.08 -13.09 4.69
CA ILE A 105 1.18 -11.64 4.92
C ILE A 105 2.66 -11.30 4.94
N VAL A 106 3.03 -10.21 4.26
CA VAL A 106 4.40 -9.68 4.29
C VAL A 106 4.73 -9.17 5.69
N ARG A 107 5.83 -9.64 6.27
CA ARG A 107 6.28 -9.23 7.61
C ARG A 107 7.75 -8.85 7.59
N CYS A 108 8.13 -7.82 8.34
CA CYS A 108 9.54 -7.55 8.60
C CYS A 108 10.07 -8.61 9.58
N ARG A 109 11.05 -9.41 9.14
CA ARG A 109 11.62 -10.52 9.89
C ARG A 109 12.21 -10.08 11.24
N ASN A 110 12.89 -8.93 11.23
CA ASN A 110 13.58 -8.40 12.41
C ASN A 110 12.70 -7.42 13.21
N GLY A 111 11.41 -7.33 12.90
CA GLY A 111 10.51 -6.36 13.52
C GLY A 111 10.79 -4.91 13.08
N TYR A 112 10.25 -3.97 13.86
CA TYR A 112 10.38 -2.53 13.63
C TYR A 112 10.97 -1.88 14.88
N HIS A 113 12.17 -1.33 14.80
CA HIS A 113 12.83 -0.65 15.92
C HIS A 113 12.44 0.82 15.90
N ILE A 114 11.48 1.21 16.72
CA ILE A 114 10.97 2.58 16.78
C ILE A 114 10.98 3.07 18.23
N LYS A 115 11.65 4.20 18.46
CA LYS A 115 11.64 4.91 19.74
C LYS A 115 10.53 5.97 19.72
N PHE A 116 9.80 6.03 20.82
CA PHE A 116 8.75 7.01 21.05
C PHE A 116 9.22 7.99 22.13
N GLU A 117 9.18 9.29 21.83
CA GLU A 117 9.47 10.37 22.77
C GLU A 117 8.23 11.25 22.90
N GLU A 118 7.73 11.48 24.11
CA GLU A 118 6.56 12.34 24.31
C GLU A 118 6.83 13.75 23.77
N ARG A 119 5.86 14.29 23.02
CA ARG A 119 5.92 15.68 22.56
C ARG A 119 5.49 16.59 23.72
N SER A 120 6.24 17.66 23.96
CA SER A 120 5.84 18.69 24.92
C SER A 120 4.47 19.25 24.52
N LYS A 121 3.55 19.33 25.49
CA LYS A 121 2.27 20.02 25.31
C LYS A 121 2.54 21.51 25.34
N GLU A 122 2.96 22.10 24.23
CA GLU A 122 2.82 23.55 24.05
C GLU A 122 1.33 23.88 24.19
N LYS A 123 1.03 24.85 25.06
CA LYS A 123 -0.33 25.32 25.30
C LYS A 123 -0.94 25.67 23.96
N ARG A 124 -1.90 24.87 23.51
CA ARG A 124 -2.72 25.16 22.33
C ARG A 124 -3.35 26.52 22.60
N SER A 125 -2.83 27.58 21.98
CA SER A 125 -3.41 28.91 22.11
C SER A 125 -4.75 28.84 21.39
N ASP A 126 -5.83 28.81 22.15
CA ASP A 126 -7.18 28.96 21.62
C ASP A 126 -7.23 30.31 20.87
N THR A 127 -7.48 30.25 19.57
CA THR A 127 -7.91 31.38 18.75
C THR A 127 -9.11 30.90 17.94
#